data_AF-A0A497N9Y9-F1
#
_entry.id   AF-A0A497N9Y9-F1
#
_cell.length_a   1.000
_cell.length_b   1.000
_cell.length_c   1.000
_cell.angle_alpha   90.00
_cell.angle_beta   90.00
_cell.angle_gamma   90.00
#
_symmetry.space_group_name_H-M   'P 1'
#
loop_
_entity.id
_entity.type
_entity.pdbx_description
1 polymer ?
#
loop_
_entity_poly.entity_id
_entity_poly.type
_entity_poly.pdbx_seq_one_letter_code
_entity_poly.pdbx_strand_id
1 'polypeptide(L)'
;QNVVERVERLRSLYSSRVGEPRFEELPRGMVDEALPPCIRQLYNMVRSGTHISHVGRFTLTSFLLHTGMSIDEVVNLFRSFSDFNERMTRYQVEHIAGDRGSRTKYTPPSCDTLRTHGICPGMDDLCRTVRHPLTYYRRKLRRIRATAPAGVSEG
;
A
#
# COMPACT_ATOMS: atom_id res chain seq x y z
N GLN A 1 41.19 -8.45 0.35
CA GLN A 1 39.79 -8.86 0.11
C GLN A 1 39.19 -7.95 -0.95
N ASN A 2 38.64 -8.52 -2.01
CA ASN A 2 38.14 -7.79 -3.18
C ASN A 2 36.70 -7.28 -2.90
N VAL A 3 36.35 -6.08 -3.39
CA VAL A 3 35.01 -5.50 -3.26
C VAL A 3 33.95 -6.43 -3.86
N VAL A 4 34.28 -7.14 -4.94
CA VAL A 4 33.38 -8.10 -5.61
C VAL A 4 32.99 -9.24 -4.67
N GLU A 5 33.96 -9.85 -3.97
CA GLU A 5 33.71 -10.94 -3.02
C GLU A 5 32.81 -10.50 -1.87
N ARG A 6 32.91 -9.24 -1.43
CA ARG A 6 32.05 -8.68 -0.38
C ARG A 6 30.60 -8.51 -0.86
N VAL A 7 30.41 -8.06 -2.10
CA VAL A 7 29.08 -7.89 -2.72
C VAL A 7 28.40 -9.25 -2.92
N GLU A 8 29.14 -10.27 -3.36
CA GLU A 8 28.62 -11.62 -3.53
C GLU A 8 28.22 -12.26 -2.19
N ARG A 9 29.05 -12.07 -1.17
CA ARG A 9 28.76 -12.53 0.19
C ARG A 9 27.52 -11.85 0.76
N LEU A 10 27.35 -10.56 0.52
CA LEU A 10 26.14 -9.82 0.90
C LEU A 10 24.89 -10.32 0.16
N ARG A 11 24.98 -10.60 -1.15
CA ARG A 11 23.88 -11.19 -1.92
C ARG A 11 23.49 -12.56 -1.38
N SER A 12 24.47 -13.41 -1.11
CA SER A 12 24.25 -14.75 -0.55
C SER A 12 23.60 -14.70 0.84
N LEU A 13 24.07 -13.82 1.73
CA LEU A 13 23.48 -13.60 3.06
C LEU A 13 22.06 -13.01 2.99
N TYR A 14 21.79 -12.17 1.99
CA TYR A 14 20.45 -11.61 1.77
C TYR A 14 19.47 -12.68 1.31
N SER A 15 19.84 -13.48 0.29
CA SER A 15 19.00 -14.55 -0.24
C SER A 15 18.74 -15.70 0.76
N SER A 16 19.64 -15.90 1.73
CA SER A 16 19.48 -16.94 2.75
C SER A 16 18.67 -16.49 3.98
N ARG A 17 18.61 -15.19 4.28
CA ARG A 17 17.77 -14.64 5.38
C ARG A 17 16.38 -14.22 4.92
N VAL A 18 16.28 -13.67 3.72
CA VAL A 18 15.03 -13.32 3.08
C VAL A 18 14.70 -14.52 2.21
N GLY A 19 13.88 -15.45 2.73
CA GLY A 19 13.42 -16.59 1.93
C GLY A 19 12.90 -16.13 0.55
N GLU A 20 12.88 -17.04 -0.43
CA GLU A 20 12.45 -16.69 -1.79
C GLU A 20 11.21 -15.79 -1.75
N PRO A 21 11.16 -14.73 -2.58
CA PRO A 21 10.00 -13.86 -2.63
C PRO A 21 8.82 -14.71 -3.07
N ARG A 22 8.09 -15.25 -2.09
CA ARG A 22 6.79 -15.86 -2.30
C ARG A 22 5.94 -14.71 -2.79
N PHE A 23 5.74 -14.65 -4.10
CA PHE A 23 4.70 -13.84 -4.72
C PHE A 23 3.39 -14.43 -4.18
N GLU A 24 3.03 -14.02 -2.98
CA GLU A 24 1.71 -14.25 -2.44
C GLU A 24 0.81 -13.42 -3.34
N GLU A 25 0.05 -14.10 -4.21
CA GLU A 25 -0.91 -13.47 -5.10
C GLU A 25 -1.70 -12.45 -4.27
N LEU A 26 -1.48 -11.17 -4.60
CA LEU A 26 -2.23 -10.11 -3.95
C LEU A 26 -3.71 -10.40 -4.24
N PRO A 27 -4.59 -10.29 -3.23
CA PRO A 27 -6.00 -10.57 -3.41
C PRO A 27 -6.56 -9.79 -4.61
N ARG A 28 -7.51 -10.39 -5.33
CA ARG A 28 -8.29 -9.71 -6.38
C ARG A 28 -9.21 -8.69 -5.71
N GLY A 29 -8.63 -7.57 -5.30
CA GLY A 29 -9.30 -6.52 -4.53
C GLY A 29 -8.68 -6.30 -3.15
N MET A 30 -8.79 -5.06 -2.68
CA MET A 30 -8.39 -4.67 -1.32
C MET A 30 -9.33 -5.31 -0.28
N VAL A 31 -8.77 -5.68 0.88
CA VAL A 31 -9.50 -6.17 2.05
C VAL A 31 -9.50 -5.07 3.12
N ASP A 32 -10.66 -4.46 3.35
CA ASP A 32 -10.83 -3.28 4.20
C ASP A 32 -10.42 -3.52 5.67
N GLU A 33 -10.67 -4.71 6.19
CA GLU A 33 -10.33 -5.13 7.57
C GLU A 33 -8.81 -5.20 7.78
N ALA A 34 -8.06 -5.38 6.69
CA ALA A 34 -6.60 -5.43 6.72
C ALA A 34 -5.93 -4.04 6.66
N LEU A 35 -6.69 -2.98 6.39
CA LEU A 35 -6.14 -1.63 6.26
C LEU A 35 -5.43 -1.16 7.54
N PRO A 36 -4.22 -0.58 7.41
CA PRO A 36 -3.58 0.15 8.50
C PRO A 36 -4.45 1.33 8.97
N PRO A 37 -4.40 1.74 10.24
CA PRO A 37 -5.21 2.84 10.77
C PRO A 37 -5.07 4.15 9.96
N CYS A 38 -3.86 4.51 9.55
CA CYS A 38 -3.60 5.70 8.73
C CYS A 38 -4.26 5.64 7.35
N ILE A 39 -4.21 4.48 6.68
CA ILE A 39 -4.83 4.31 5.37
C ILE A 39 -6.36 4.29 5.49
N ARG A 40 -6.89 3.59 6.51
CA ARG A 40 -8.34 3.56 6.78
C ARG A 40 -8.89 4.97 7.02
N GLN A 41 -8.17 5.80 7.77
CA GLN A 41 -8.57 7.20 8.00
C GLN A 41 -8.61 7.98 6.68
N LEU A 42 -7.54 7.94 5.88
CA LEU A 42 -7.51 8.61 4.57
C LEU A 42 -8.63 8.12 3.65
N TYR A 43 -8.84 6.81 3.58
CA TYR A 43 -9.88 6.21 2.77
C TYR A 43 -11.28 6.69 3.17
N ASN A 44 -11.57 6.72 4.47
CA ASN A 44 -12.83 7.22 4.99
C ASN A 44 -13.03 8.71 4.71
N MET A 45 -11.99 9.53 4.88
CA MET A 45 -12.05 10.97 4.57
C MET A 45 -12.39 11.21 3.09
N VAL A 46 -11.76 10.49 2.17
CA VAL A 46 -12.06 10.65 0.74
C VAL A 46 -13.48 10.17 0.42
N ARG A 47 -13.92 9.05 1.00
CA ARG A 47 -15.30 8.54 0.84
C ARG A 47 -16.36 9.50 1.38
N SER A 48 -16.05 10.27 2.43
CA SER A 48 -16.94 11.32 2.95
C SER A 48 -16.84 12.65 2.19
N GLY A 49 -16.07 12.71 1.09
CA GLY A 49 -15.85 13.95 0.33
C GLY A 49 -14.94 14.96 1.03
N THR A 50 -14.26 14.55 2.12
CA THR A 50 -13.33 15.39 2.85
C THR A 50 -11.99 15.46 2.10
N HIS A 51 -11.57 16.66 1.74
CA HIS A 51 -10.28 16.87 1.10
C HIS A 51 -9.12 16.42 2.00
N ILE A 52 -8.12 15.79 1.39
CA ILE A 52 -6.88 15.37 2.04
C ILE A 52 -5.68 16.06 1.39
N SER A 53 -4.58 16.18 2.14
CA SER A 53 -3.33 16.80 1.68
C SER A 53 -2.74 16.09 0.46
N HIS A 54 -1.86 16.75 -0.29
CA HIS A 54 -1.17 16.14 -1.44
C HIS A 54 -0.42 14.86 -1.06
N VAL A 55 0.28 14.87 0.09
CA VAL A 55 0.97 13.69 0.63
C VAL A 55 -0.04 12.59 0.99
N GLY A 56 -1.21 12.96 1.53
CA GLY A 56 -2.30 12.03 1.80
C GLY A 56 -2.84 11.38 0.52
N ARG A 57 -3.10 12.16 -0.54
CA ARG A 57 -3.55 11.65 -1.85
C ARG A 57 -2.54 10.66 -2.42
N PHE A 58 -1.26 11.04 -2.46
CA PHE A 58 -0.19 10.16 -2.93
C PHE A 58 -0.10 8.87 -2.11
N THR A 59 -0.14 8.97 -0.78
CA THR A 59 -0.09 7.82 0.14
C THR A 59 -1.24 6.85 -0.11
N LEU A 60 -2.47 7.37 -0.19
CA LEU A 60 -3.66 6.56 -0.42
C LEU A 60 -3.60 5.89 -1.79
N THR A 61 -3.39 6.65 -2.86
CA THR A 61 -3.32 6.15 -4.23
C THR A 61 -2.26 5.05 -4.39
N SER A 62 -1.01 5.33 -3.98
CA SER A 62 0.08 4.36 -4.09
C SER A 62 -0.17 3.09 -3.27
N PHE A 63 -0.80 3.19 -2.09
CA PHE A 63 -1.16 2.04 -1.27
C PHE A 63 -2.27 1.20 -1.91
N LEU A 64 -3.35 1.82 -2.39
CA LEU A 64 -4.50 1.12 -2.98
C LEU A 64 -4.08 0.33 -4.24
N LEU A 65 -3.28 0.95 -5.11
CA LEU A 65 -2.71 0.29 -6.29
C LEU A 65 -1.80 -0.90 -5.93
N HIS A 66 -1.12 -0.85 -4.78
CA HIS A 66 -0.28 -1.95 -4.29
C HIS A 66 -1.07 -3.07 -3.61
N THR A 67 -2.30 -2.81 -3.20
CA THR A 67 -3.15 -3.77 -2.49
C THR A 67 -4.24 -4.40 -3.37
N GLY A 68 -4.26 -4.04 -4.66
CA GLY A 68 -5.04 -4.73 -5.68
C GLY A 68 -6.16 -3.91 -6.30
N MET A 69 -6.38 -2.65 -5.90
CA MET A 69 -7.33 -1.79 -6.59
C MET A 69 -6.81 -1.38 -7.96
N SER A 70 -7.70 -1.41 -8.95
CA SER A 70 -7.45 -0.93 -10.30
C SER A 70 -7.36 0.60 -10.37
N ILE A 71 -6.78 1.09 -11.46
CA ILE A 71 -6.71 2.53 -11.74
C ILE A 71 -8.11 3.15 -11.76
N ASP A 72 -9.08 2.47 -12.37
CA ASP A 72 -10.46 2.97 -12.47
C ASP A 72 -11.12 3.09 -11.10
N GLU A 73 -10.96 2.08 -10.23
CA GLU A 73 -11.47 2.15 -8.86
C GLU A 73 -10.85 3.32 -8.08
N VAL A 74 -9.53 3.52 -8.21
CA VAL A 74 -8.85 4.61 -7.52
C VAL A 74 -9.24 5.98 -8.09
N VAL A 75 -9.42 6.13 -9.40
CA VAL A 75 -9.93 7.37 -10.01
C VAL A 75 -11.36 7.66 -9.53
N ASN A 76 -12.21 6.63 -9.49
CA ASN A 76 -13.59 6.75 -9.03
C ASN A 76 -13.68 7.18 -7.57
N LEU A 77 -12.73 6.78 -6.72
CA LEU A 77 -12.67 7.18 -5.31
C LEU A 77 -12.62 8.71 -5.14
N PHE A 78 -11.94 9.41 -6.06
CA PHE A 78 -11.78 10.87 -5.99
C PHE A 78 -12.91 11.66 -6.67
N ARG A 79 -13.89 10.98 -7.30
CA ARG A 79 -15.02 11.65 -7.98
C ARG A 79 -15.91 12.47 -7.06
N SER A 80 -15.91 12.18 -5.75
CA SER A 80 -16.70 12.89 -4.74
C SER A 80 -16.18 14.31 -4.45
N PHE A 81 -14.97 14.65 -4.90
CA PHE A 81 -14.39 15.96 -4.64
C PHE A 81 -14.91 17.02 -5.62
N SER A 82 -15.21 18.21 -5.12
CA SER A 82 -15.73 19.33 -5.92
C SER A 82 -14.75 19.82 -7.00
N ASP A 83 -13.45 19.64 -6.78
CA ASP A 83 -12.36 19.97 -7.70
C ASP A 83 -11.97 18.83 -8.65
N PHE A 84 -12.76 17.74 -8.69
CA PHE A 84 -12.41 16.56 -9.45
C PHE A 84 -12.35 16.84 -10.96
N ASN A 85 -11.21 16.47 -11.56
CA ASN A 85 -11.02 16.45 -13.01
C ASN A 85 -10.52 15.06 -13.42
N GLU A 86 -11.39 14.28 -14.07
CA GLU A 86 -11.11 12.89 -14.41
C GLU A 86 -9.82 12.71 -15.20
N ARG A 87 -9.58 13.56 -16.21
CA ARG A 87 -8.39 13.47 -17.06
C ARG A 87 -7.11 13.68 -16.25
N MET A 88 -7.10 14.70 -15.39
CA MET A 88 -5.93 15.01 -14.56
C MET A 88 -5.72 13.95 -13.47
N THR A 89 -6.78 13.56 -12.76
CA THR A 89 -6.70 12.54 -11.71
C THR A 89 -6.25 11.20 -12.30
N ARG A 90 -6.82 10.77 -13.42
CA ARG A 90 -6.40 9.54 -14.11
C ARG A 90 -4.93 9.58 -14.49
N TYR A 91 -4.47 10.69 -15.07
CA TYR A 91 -3.05 10.85 -15.41
C TYR A 91 -2.13 10.68 -14.19
N GLN A 92 -2.49 11.29 -13.05
CA GLN A 92 -1.74 11.16 -11.80
C GLN A 92 -1.72 9.71 -11.28
N VAL A 93 -2.88 9.05 -11.28
CA VAL A 93 -3.00 7.65 -10.82
C VAL A 93 -2.20 6.70 -11.72
N GLU A 94 -2.30 6.85 -13.05
CA GLU A 94 -1.52 6.06 -14.01
C GLU A 94 -0.01 6.29 -13.87
N HIS A 95 0.41 7.53 -13.58
CA HIS A 95 1.82 7.83 -13.31
C HIS A 95 2.31 7.13 -12.04
N ILE A 96 1.52 7.15 -10.96
CA ILE A 96 1.84 6.47 -9.70
C ILE A 96 1.88 4.94 -9.91
N ALA A 97 1.00 4.40 -10.76
CA ALA A 97 0.95 2.99 -11.12
C ALA A 97 2.18 2.52 -11.91
N GLY A 98 2.91 3.44 -12.55
CA GLY A 98 4.01 3.12 -13.46
C GLY A 98 3.57 2.92 -14.92
N ASP A 99 2.34 3.29 -15.26
CA ASP A 99 1.80 3.16 -16.62
C ASP A 99 2.12 4.38 -17.50
N ARG A 100 2.65 5.45 -16.89
CA ARG A 100 3.04 6.71 -17.56
C ARG A 100 4.42 7.19 -17.12
N GLY A 101 5.06 8.00 -17.96
CA GLY A 101 6.32 8.68 -17.62
C GLY A 101 7.49 7.71 -17.47
N SER A 102 8.22 7.78 -16.35
CA SER A 102 9.41 6.96 -16.05
C SER A 102 9.13 5.46 -15.92
N ARG A 103 7.85 5.05 -15.93
CA ARG A 103 7.37 3.69 -15.67
C ARG A 103 7.73 3.14 -14.29
N THR A 104 8.02 4.03 -13.35
CA THR A 104 8.32 3.66 -11.97
C THR A 104 7.00 3.42 -11.24
N LYS A 105 6.76 2.20 -10.77
CA LYS A 105 5.64 1.93 -9.85
C LYS A 105 5.98 2.45 -8.45
N TYR A 106 5.30 3.51 -8.02
CA TYR A 106 5.62 4.19 -6.78
C TYR A 106 5.04 3.48 -5.56
N THR A 107 5.88 3.28 -4.54
CA THR A 107 5.47 2.69 -3.26
C THR A 107 4.97 3.77 -2.29
N PRO A 108 4.02 3.45 -1.39
CA PRO A 108 3.57 4.39 -0.39
C PRO A 108 4.69 4.74 0.61
N PRO A 109 4.66 5.93 1.23
CA PRO A 109 5.69 6.33 2.18
C PRO A 109 5.80 5.41 3.40
N SER A 110 6.99 5.40 4.01
CA SER A 110 7.27 4.66 5.25
C SER A 110 6.43 5.14 6.43
N CYS A 111 6.25 4.31 7.46
CA CYS A 111 5.53 4.72 8.67
C CYS A 111 6.15 5.97 9.33
N ASP A 112 7.48 6.14 9.25
CA ASP A 112 8.18 7.28 9.84
C ASP A 112 7.84 8.55 9.06
N THR A 113 7.87 8.48 7.72
CA THR A 113 7.43 9.56 6.83
C THR A 113 5.97 9.96 7.08
N LEU A 114 5.07 8.97 7.23
CA LEU A 114 3.66 9.24 7.52
C LEU A 114 3.46 9.94 8.87
N ARG A 115 4.29 9.65 9.87
CA ARG A 115 4.27 10.38 11.16
C ARG A 115 4.74 11.82 10.98
N THR A 116 5.84 12.04 10.26
CA THR A 116 6.36 13.40 9.98
C THR A 116 5.34 14.29 9.28
N HIS A 117 4.55 13.73 8.37
CA HIS A 117 3.52 14.48 7.64
C HIS A 117 2.15 14.53 8.33
N GLY A 118 2.03 14.08 9.58
CA GLY A 118 0.77 14.11 10.34
C GLY A 118 -0.33 13.19 9.80
N ILE A 119 0.04 12.18 9.00
CA ILE A 119 -0.91 11.21 8.41
C ILE A 119 -1.20 10.04 9.37
N CYS A 120 -0.32 9.79 10.34
CA CYS A 120 -0.50 8.73 11.33
C CYS A 120 -1.47 9.16 12.45
N PRO A 121 -2.68 8.59 12.57
CA PRO A 121 -3.64 8.98 13.61
C PRO A 121 -3.29 8.44 15.01
N GLY A 122 -2.31 7.55 15.10
CA GLY A 122 -1.98 6.80 16.29
C GLY A 122 -1.51 5.39 15.93
N MET A 123 -0.90 4.69 16.90
CA MET A 123 -0.32 3.37 16.69
C MET A 123 -1.09 2.30 17.47
N ASP A 124 -1.62 1.30 16.77
CA ASP A 124 -2.07 0.06 17.38
C ASP A 124 -0.89 -0.91 17.64
N ASP A 125 -1.19 -2.08 18.22
CA ASP A 125 -0.16 -3.07 18.55
C ASP A 125 0.59 -3.62 17.32
N LEU A 126 -0.07 -3.75 16.17
CA LEU A 126 0.60 -4.21 14.95
C LEU A 126 1.48 -3.09 14.38
N CYS A 127 1.03 -1.83 14.40
CA CYS A 127 1.80 -0.65 14.00
C CYS A 127 3.13 -0.57 14.75
N ARG A 128 3.17 -0.91 16.05
CA ARG A 128 4.40 -0.91 16.87
C ARG A 128 5.45 -1.93 16.40
N THR A 129 5.05 -2.94 15.64
CA THR A 129 5.93 -4.04 15.19
C THR A 129 6.36 -3.94 13.72
N VAL A 130 5.94 -2.89 13.01
CA VAL A 130 6.18 -2.72 11.56
C VAL A 130 6.64 -1.30 11.25
N ARG A 131 7.39 -1.15 10.15
CA ARG A 131 7.92 0.15 9.69
C ARG A 131 7.31 0.65 8.37
N HIS A 132 6.37 -0.11 7.80
CA HIS A 132 5.78 0.21 6.51
C HIS A 132 4.29 -0.19 6.44
N PRO A 133 3.41 0.63 5.85
CA PRO A 133 1.98 0.33 5.74
C PRO A 133 1.69 -0.95 4.95
N LEU A 134 2.41 -1.22 3.86
CA LEU A 134 2.25 -2.50 3.13
C LEU A 134 2.64 -3.71 3.98
N THR A 135 3.62 -3.58 4.88
CA THR A 135 4.03 -4.67 5.78
C THR A 135 2.96 -4.91 6.84
N TYR A 136 2.35 -3.84 7.38
CA TYR A 136 1.16 -3.93 8.22
C TYR A 136 0.07 -4.74 7.52
N TYR A 137 -0.31 -4.31 6.30
CA TYR A 137 -1.41 -4.89 5.54
C TYR A 137 -1.21 -6.40 5.31
N ARG A 138 -0.03 -6.80 4.84
CA ARG A 138 0.31 -8.22 4.63
C ARG A 138 0.24 -9.03 5.93
N ARG A 139 0.76 -8.51 7.06
CA ARG A 139 0.68 -9.20 8.36
C ARG A 139 -0.76 -9.31 8.86
N LYS A 140 -1.56 -8.26 8.70
CA LYS A 140 -2.97 -8.26 9.11
C LYS A 140 -3.79 -9.22 8.25
N LEU A 141 -3.59 -9.25 6.94
CA LEU A 141 -4.18 -10.24 6.03
C LEU A 141 -3.87 -11.67 6.45
N ARG A 142 -2.60 -11.98 6.75
CA ARG A 142 -2.22 -13.33 7.22
C ARG A 142 -2.92 -13.71 8.51
N ARG A 143 -3.08 -12.78 9.46
CA ARG A 143 -3.84 -13.01 10.69
C ARG A 143 -5.30 -13.30 10.40
N ILE A 144 -5.94 -12.50 9.54
CA ILE A 144 -7.34 -12.70 9.14
C ILE A 144 -7.53 -14.08 8.49
N ARG A 145 -6.66 -14.44 7.52
CA ARG A 145 -6.69 -15.74 6.84
C ARG A 145 -6.46 -16.93 7.80
N ALA A 146 -5.62 -16.76 8.82
CA ALA A 146 -5.36 -17.79 9.81
C ALA A 146 -6.51 -17.98 10.81
N THR A 147 -7.33 -16.96 11.04
CA THR A 147 -8.51 -17.04 11.91
C THR A 147 -9.79 -17.40 11.15
N ALA A 148 -9.78 -17.30 9.82
CA ALA A 148 -10.90 -17.74 8.98
C ALA A 148 -11.03 -19.28 9.04
N PRO A 149 -12.21 -19.84 9.36
CA PRO A 149 -12.41 -21.28 9.32
C PRO A 149 -12.17 -21.78 7.89
N ALA A 150 -11.44 -22.88 7.76
CA ALA A 150 -11.17 -23.51 6.48
C ALA A 150 -12.49 -24.01 5.86
N GLY A 151 -12.96 -23.34 4.80
CA GLY A 151 -14.00 -23.85 3.92
C GLY A 151 -15.35 -23.14 4.00
N VAL A 152 -15.55 -22.17 3.11
CA VAL A 152 -16.80 -22.08 2.35
C VAL A 152 -16.39 -21.89 0.89
N SER A 153 -16.53 -22.97 0.12
CA SER A 153 -16.56 -22.93 -1.34
C SER A 153 -17.87 -22.26 -1.76
N GLU A 154 -17.81 -21.03 -2.27
CA GLU A 154 -18.91 -20.43 -2.99
C GLU A 154 -18.97 -21.04 -4.40
N GLY A 155 -20.13 -21.60 -4.72
CA GLY A 155 -20.42 -22.30 -5.97
C GLY A 155 -21.00 -21.42 -7.06
#